data_AF-A0A918JJL6-F1
#
_entry.id   AF-A0A918JJL6-F1
#
_cell.length_a   1.000
_cell.length_b   1.000
_cell.length_c   1.000
_cell.angle_alpha   90.00
_cell.angle_beta   90.00
_cell.angle_gamma   90.00
#
_symmetry.space_group_name_H-M   'P 1'
#
loop_
_entity.id
_entity.type
_entity.pdbx_description
1 polymer ?
#
loop_
_entity_poly.entity_id
_entity_poly.type
_entity_poly.pdbx_seq_one_letter_code
_entity_poly.pdbx_strand_id
1 'polypeptide(L)'
;MTVIVANATLTKCCAEGERGIHAQNVALFIADLLEDHSQWFAAGVSEYTLIARLQKAPYNLFDKEALRESLALFQTHFVIFHALYQLQLRWHAQGVGHLAIHTLKITLHETSEPSSAPIPSDPLRDYYLNWGNFDETGKDDVEALLDDFWQRMGGHISHDTLSTQEIAKARQVLELSADEPLTLGTIKRHYRRLIHQHHPDKGGDPAAAKQLVRAYSMLTDYVRASAQD
;
A
#
# COMPACT_ATOMS: atom_id res chain seq x y z
N MET A 1 12.58 -23.86 23.39
CA MET A 1 12.65 -22.64 22.56
C MET A 1 11.45 -21.79 22.92
N THR A 2 11.70 -20.76 23.73
CA THR A 2 10.69 -19.89 24.31
C THR A 2 10.10 -19.02 23.20
N VAL A 3 8.82 -19.22 22.91
CA VAL A 3 8.02 -18.33 22.08
C VAL A 3 7.90 -17.02 22.85
N ILE A 4 8.82 -16.08 22.62
CA ILE A 4 8.60 -14.68 22.98
C ILE A 4 7.59 -14.21 21.93
N VAL A 5 6.32 -14.24 22.30
CA VAL A 5 5.26 -13.54 21.57
C VAL A 5 5.61 -12.06 21.66
N ALA A 6 6.36 -11.55 20.69
CA ALA A 6 6.61 -10.14 20.55
C ALA A 6 5.24 -9.49 20.30
N ASN A 7 4.77 -8.76 21.30
CA ASN A 7 3.57 -7.94 21.26
C ASN A 7 3.85 -6.70 20.37
N ALA A 8 4.27 -6.95 19.13
CA ALA A 8 4.83 -6.00 18.19
C ALA A 8 3.83 -5.77 17.07
N THR A 9 2.69 -5.20 17.45
CA THR A 9 1.78 -4.63 16.46
C THR A 9 2.27 -3.22 16.17
N LEU A 10 2.62 -2.92 14.91
CA LEU A 10 3.20 -1.65 14.45
C LEU A 10 2.43 -0.38 14.86
N THR A 11 1.27 -0.50 15.50
CA THR A 11 0.25 0.55 15.62
C THR A 11 -0.05 0.96 17.07
N LYS A 12 0.64 0.42 18.08
CA LYS A 12 0.50 0.87 19.48
C LYS A 12 1.65 1.78 19.94
N CYS A 13 1.34 3.08 20.06
CA CYS A 13 2.02 4.11 20.86
C CYS A 13 3.55 3.98 21.02
N CYS A 14 4.30 4.35 19.99
CA CYS A 14 5.73 4.65 20.11
C CYS A 14 5.98 6.12 19.76
N ALA A 15 6.87 6.77 20.53
CA ALA A 15 7.34 8.12 20.24
C ALA A 15 7.96 8.18 18.83
N GLU A 16 8.03 9.36 18.21
CA GLU A 16 8.49 9.54 16.82
C GLU A 16 9.80 8.80 16.49
N GLY A 17 10.79 8.82 17.39
CA GLY A 17 12.06 8.10 17.22
C GLY A 17 12.03 6.59 17.51
N GLU A 18 11.01 6.08 18.20
CA GLU A 18 10.88 4.65 18.55
C GLU A 18 10.16 3.84 17.46
N ARG A 19 9.38 4.52 16.60
CA ARG A 19 8.60 3.89 15.53
C ARG A 19 9.48 3.27 14.44
N GLY A 20 10.52 3.98 14.00
CA GLY A 20 11.45 3.46 12.97
C GLY A 20 12.18 2.20 13.45
N ILE A 21 12.68 2.20 14.69
CA ILE A 21 13.35 1.04 15.30
C ILE A 21 12.38 -0.13 15.44
N HIS A 22 11.14 0.12 15.86
CA HIS A 22 10.12 -0.93 15.95
C HIS A 22 9.80 -1.53 14.58
N ALA A 23 9.60 -0.70 13.56
CA ALA A 23 9.35 -1.14 12.19
C ALA A 23 10.50 -1.96 11.61
N GLN A 24 11.75 -1.56 11.88
CA GLN A 24 12.96 -2.31 11.54
C GLN A 24 12.97 -3.71 12.15
N ASN A 25 12.69 -3.81 13.45
CA ASN A 25 12.66 -5.09 14.14
C ASN A 25 11.55 -6.01 13.60
N VAL A 26 10.38 -5.45 13.29
CA VAL A 26 9.28 -6.20 12.66
C VAL A 26 9.68 -6.68 11.26
N ALA A 27 10.32 -5.84 10.44
CA ALA A 27 10.78 -6.23 9.11
C ALA A 27 11.82 -7.37 9.17
N LEU A 28 12.77 -7.30 10.11
CA LEU A 28 13.75 -8.37 10.34
C LEU A 28 13.07 -9.67 10.75
N PHE A 29 12.14 -9.60 11.70
CA PHE A 29 11.38 -10.78 12.13
C PHE A 29 10.57 -11.39 10.97
N ILE A 30 9.96 -10.58 10.12
CA ILE A 30 9.24 -11.06 8.93
C ILE A 30 10.22 -11.74 7.97
N ALA A 31 11.38 -11.16 7.70
CA ALA A 31 12.37 -11.78 6.82
C ALA A 31 12.80 -13.15 7.34
N ASP A 32 13.13 -13.26 8.62
CA ASP A 32 13.50 -14.52 9.28
C ASP A 32 12.35 -15.54 9.23
N LEU A 33 11.12 -15.10 9.51
CA LEU A 33 9.93 -15.95 9.44
C LEU A 33 9.70 -16.49 8.02
N LEU A 34 9.83 -15.65 7.00
CA LEU A 34 9.54 -16.02 5.62
C LEU A 34 10.62 -16.91 4.99
N GLU A 35 11.85 -16.87 5.54
CA GLU A 35 12.96 -17.73 5.14
C GLU A 35 12.60 -19.22 5.25
N ASP A 36 11.88 -19.59 6.32
CA ASP A 36 11.38 -20.95 6.56
C ASP A 36 10.11 -21.30 5.77
N HIS A 37 9.58 -20.39 4.95
CA HIS A 37 8.29 -20.52 4.27
C HIS A 37 8.36 -20.31 2.75
N SER A 38 9.44 -20.74 2.10
CA SER A 38 9.64 -20.65 0.64
C SER A 38 8.44 -21.20 -0.17
N GLN A 39 7.77 -22.24 0.32
CA GLN A 39 6.59 -22.85 -0.28
C GLN A 39 5.40 -21.88 -0.44
N TRP A 40 5.35 -20.77 0.32
CA TRP A 40 4.31 -19.74 0.14
C TRP A 40 4.43 -19.01 -1.19
N PHE A 41 5.60 -19.02 -1.81
CA PHE A 41 5.91 -18.27 -3.01
C PHE A 41 5.95 -19.14 -4.27
N ALA A 42 5.82 -20.47 -4.15
CA ALA A 42 5.91 -21.39 -5.28
C ALA A 42 4.83 -21.16 -6.36
N ALA A 43 3.58 -20.91 -5.94
CA ALA A 43 2.47 -20.58 -6.86
C ALA A 43 2.32 -19.07 -7.12
N GLY A 44 3.09 -18.25 -6.41
CA GLY A 44 2.90 -16.81 -6.31
C GLY A 44 1.89 -16.41 -5.24
N VAL A 45 2.19 -15.35 -4.49
CA VAL A 45 1.31 -14.78 -3.45
C VAL A 45 1.19 -13.26 -3.63
N SER A 46 -0.02 -12.71 -3.51
CA SER A 46 -0.18 -11.25 -3.52
C SER A 46 0.25 -10.65 -2.18
N GLU A 47 0.70 -9.40 -2.20
CA GLU A 47 1.02 -8.63 -0.99
C GLU A 47 -0.15 -8.66 0.00
N TYR A 48 -1.37 -8.42 -0.48
CA TYR A 48 -2.58 -8.47 0.35
C TYR A 48 -2.73 -9.82 1.06
N THR A 49 -2.51 -10.93 0.35
CA THR A 49 -2.62 -12.28 0.92
C THR A 49 -1.53 -12.54 1.96
N LEU A 50 -0.32 -12.05 1.70
CA LEU A 50 0.80 -12.14 2.63
C LEU A 50 0.51 -11.36 3.92
N ILE A 51 0.08 -10.10 3.80
CA ILE A 51 -0.30 -9.25 4.96
C ILE A 51 -1.45 -9.89 5.73
N ALA A 52 -2.50 -10.35 5.04
CA ALA A 52 -3.65 -11.00 5.68
C ALA A 52 -3.27 -12.28 6.44
N ARG A 53 -2.20 -12.97 6.01
CA ARG A 53 -1.65 -14.12 6.73
C ARG A 53 -0.88 -13.68 7.97
N LEU A 54 -0.03 -12.66 7.86
CA LEU A 54 0.77 -12.12 8.97
C LEU A 54 -0.07 -11.38 10.03
N GLN A 55 -1.28 -10.93 9.67
CA GLN A 55 -2.28 -10.39 10.60
C GLN A 55 -2.95 -11.45 11.48
N LYS A 56 -2.96 -12.73 11.06
CA LYS A 56 -3.65 -13.80 11.80
C LYS A 56 -2.73 -14.44 12.83
N ALA A 57 -3.33 -15.10 13.82
CA ALA A 57 -2.60 -15.99 14.72
C ALA A 57 -1.88 -17.09 13.90
N PRO A 58 -0.65 -17.47 14.27
CA PRO A 58 0.05 -17.11 15.50
C PRO A 58 0.84 -15.77 15.44
N TYR A 59 0.93 -15.12 14.28
CA TYR A 59 1.88 -14.03 14.04
C TYR A 59 1.44 -12.67 14.60
N ASN A 60 0.21 -12.23 14.32
CA ASN A 60 -0.36 -10.95 14.80
C ASN A 60 0.56 -9.72 14.63
N LEU A 61 1.33 -9.66 13.53
CA LEU A 61 2.36 -8.63 13.31
C LEU A 61 1.79 -7.27 12.87
N PHE A 62 0.59 -7.27 12.32
CA PHE A 62 -0.08 -6.07 11.84
C PHE A 62 -1.48 -5.98 12.44
N ASP A 63 -1.91 -4.75 12.74
CA ASP A 63 -3.27 -4.51 13.18
C ASP A 63 -4.27 -4.78 12.04
N LYS A 64 -5.52 -5.10 12.42
CA LYS A 64 -6.60 -5.29 11.44
C LYS A 64 -6.87 -4.04 10.59
N GLU A 65 -6.50 -2.88 11.14
CA GLU A 65 -6.67 -1.55 10.54
C GLU A 65 -5.45 -1.11 9.71
N ALA A 66 -4.38 -1.91 9.66
CA ALA A 66 -3.11 -1.58 9.01
C ALA A 66 -3.25 -1.21 7.52
N LEU A 67 -4.34 -1.63 6.86
CA LEU A 67 -4.62 -1.34 5.45
C LEU A 67 -5.74 -0.31 5.24
N ARG A 68 -6.20 0.39 6.29
CA ARG A 68 -7.32 1.34 6.20
C ARG A 68 -6.89 2.81 6.12
N GLU A 69 -5.89 3.19 6.90
CA GLU A 69 -5.36 4.55 6.91
C GLU A 69 -4.18 4.68 5.95
N SER A 70 -4.08 5.79 5.21
CA SER A 70 -3.07 5.98 4.16
C SER A 70 -1.64 5.79 4.70
N LEU A 71 -1.33 6.41 5.84
CA LEU A 71 -0.01 6.29 6.47
C LEU A 71 0.26 4.87 6.96
N ALA A 72 -0.70 4.24 7.63
CA ALA A 72 -0.56 2.86 8.10
C ALA A 72 -0.37 1.87 6.94
N LEU A 73 -1.06 2.09 5.82
CA LEU A 73 -0.91 1.32 4.60
C LEU A 73 0.49 1.47 4.04
N PHE A 74 0.98 2.71 3.90
CA PHE A 74 2.36 2.98 3.47
C PHE A 74 3.38 2.29 4.38
N GLN A 75 3.26 2.45 5.70
CA GLN A 75 4.18 1.85 6.66
C GLN A 75 4.17 0.32 6.59
N THR A 76 2.98 -0.29 6.48
CA THR A 76 2.82 -1.73 6.33
C THR A 76 3.46 -2.22 5.04
N HIS A 77 3.18 -1.53 3.93
CA HIS A 77 3.75 -1.81 2.62
C HIS A 77 5.29 -1.75 2.67
N PHE A 78 5.84 -0.68 3.26
CA PHE A 78 7.28 -0.48 3.38
C PHE A 78 7.95 -1.62 4.18
N VAL A 79 7.39 -1.97 5.34
CA VAL A 79 7.93 -3.05 6.20
C VAL A 79 7.91 -4.40 5.47
N ILE A 80 6.82 -4.71 4.76
CA ILE A 80 6.71 -5.94 3.97
C ILE A 80 7.73 -5.96 2.84
N PHE A 81 7.84 -4.88 2.07
CA PHE A 81 8.76 -4.83 0.93
C PHE A 81 10.22 -4.83 1.40
N HIS A 82 10.54 -4.15 2.51
CA HIS A 82 11.85 -4.26 3.14
C HIS A 82 12.19 -5.72 3.47
N ALA A 83 11.29 -6.42 4.16
CA ALA A 83 11.49 -7.82 4.53
C ALA A 83 11.65 -8.73 3.30
N LEU A 84 10.84 -8.52 2.26
CA LEU A 84 10.94 -9.29 1.01
C LEU A 84 12.26 -9.03 0.27
N TYR A 85 12.74 -7.78 0.24
CA TYR A 85 14.02 -7.45 -0.38
C TYR A 85 15.22 -7.99 0.41
N GLN A 86 15.17 -7.98 1.75
CA GLN A 86 16.14 -8.69 2.58
C GLN A 86 16.14 -10.19 2.28
N LEU A 87 14.95 -10.80 2.21
CA LEU A 87 14.79 -12.22 1.90
C LEU A 87 15.32 -12.57 0.51
N GLN A 88 15.08 -11.73 -0.49
CA GLN A 88 15.61 -11.88 -1.84
C GLN A 88 17.15 -11.93 -1.84
N LEU A 89 17.81 -11.05 -1.10
CA LEU A 89 19.28 -11.05 -0.97
C LEU A 89 19.78 -12.34 -0.28
N ARG A 90 19.11 -12.78 0.79
CA ARG A 90 19.48 -14.02 1.52
C ARG A 90 19.33 -15.26 0.65
N TRP A 91 18.17 -15.44 0.02
CA TRP A 91 17.92 -16.60 -0.86
C TRP A 91 18.82 -16.62 -2.08
N HIS A 92 19.20 -15.45 -2.61
CA HIS A 92 20.22 -15.37 -3.64
C HIS A 92 21.58 -15.85 -3.11
N ALA A 93 22.03 -15.33 -1.96
CA ALA A 93 23.32 -15.70 -1.37
C ALA A 93 23.42 -17.19 -0.97
N GLN A 94 22.30 -17.80 -0.58
CA GLN A 94 22.21 -19.22 -0.23
C GLN A 94 22.00 -20.15 -1.44
N GLY A 95 21.75 -19.59 -2.64
CA GLY A 95 21.46 -20.37 -3.84
C GLY A 95 20.05 -21.00 -3.86
N VAL A 96 19.13 -20.54 -3.02
CA VAL A 96 17.74 -21.01 -2.98
C VAL A 96 17.00 -20.64 -4.27
N GLY A 97 17.17 -19.40 -4.73
CA GLY A 97 16.42 -18.92 -5.88
C GLY A 97 16.40 -17.40 -6.00
N HIS A 98 15.69 -16.93 -7.03
CA HIS A 98 15.38 -15.52 -7.22
C HIS A 98 13.93 -15.23 -6.83
N LEU A 99 13.74 -14.40 -5.81
CA LEU A 99 12.42 -13.91 -5.41
C LEU A 99 11.99 -12.73 -6.30
N ALA A 100 11.03 -12.94 -7.19
CA ALA A 100 10.40 -11.86 -7.94
C ALA A 100 9.35 -11.15 -7.06
N ILE A 101 9.53 -9.85 -6.83
CA ILE A 101 8.72 -9.04 -5.91
C ILE A 101 7.81 -8.12 -6.73
N HIS A 102 6.51 -8.40 -6.70
CA HIS A 102 5.47 -7.54 -7.25
C HIS A 102 4.27 -7.52 -6.29
N THR A 103 3.55 -6.40 -6.22
CA THR A 103 2.39 -6.25 -5.32
C THR A 103 1.31 -7.33 -5.55
N LEU A 104 1.05 -7.68 -6.80
CA LEU A 104 0.01 -8.65 -7.16
C LEU A 104 0.49 -10.11 -7.11
N LYS A 105 1.79 -10.35 -7.28
CA LYS A 105 2.33 -11.71 -7.38
C LYS A 105 3.81 -11.76 -7.04
N ILE A 106 4.10 -12.14 -5.81
CA ILE A 106 5.45 -12.42 -5.30
C ILE A 106 5.73 -13.90 -5.52
N THR A 107 6.77 -14.24 -6.29
CA THR A 107 7.05 -15.63 -6.70
C THR A 107 8.52 -15.97 -6.48
N LEU A 108 8.80 -17.14 -5.93
CA LEU A 108 10.16 -17.67 -5.85
C LEU A 108 10.45 -18.50 -7.09
N HIS A 109 11.49 -18.13 -7.83
CA HIS A 109 12.04 -18.92 -8.91
C HIS A 109 13.23 -19.69 -8.38
N GLU A 110 13.04 -20.98 -8.10
CA GLU A 110 14.11 -21.86 -7.61
C GLU A 110 15.24 -21.94 -8.64
N THR A 111 16.46 -21.91 -8.13
CA THR A 111 17.65 -21.98 -8.97
C THR A 111 18.11 -23.44 -9.03
N SER A 112 18.25 -23.99 -10.25
CA SER A 112 18.75 -25.36 -10.43
C SER A 112 20.26 -25.51 -10.18
N GLU A 113 21.03 -24.42 -10.30
CA GLU A 113 22.47 -24.37 -10.01
C GLU A 113 22.88 -23.02 -9.39
N PRO A 114 23.60 -22.99 -8.26
CA PRO A 114 23.96 -21.75 -7.59
C PRO A 114 24.68 -20.79 -8.55
N SER A 115 24.02 -19.69 -8.90
CA SER A 115 24.61 -18.67 -9.76
C SER A 115 25.47 -17.74 -8.90
N SER A 116 26.75 -17.62 -9.24
CA SER A 116 27.64 -16.59 -8.70
C SER A 116 27.44 -15.23 -9.36
N ALA A 117 26.41 -15.09 -10.22
CA ALA A 117 26.14 -13.84 -10.90
C ALA A 117 25.83 -12.73 -9.88
N PRO A 118 26.37 -11.52 -10.07
CA PRO A 118 26.02 -10.39 -9.23
C PRO A 118 24.52 -10.09 -9.37
N ILE A 119 23.90 -9.76 -8.22
CA ILE A 119 22.50 -9.37 -8.20
C ILE A 119 22.35 -8.07 -9.01
N PRO A 120 21.42 -8.01 -9.98
CA PRO A 120 21.17 -6.79 -10.73
C PRO A 120 20.80 -5.63 -9.81
N SER A 121 21.21 -4.42 -10.21
CA SER A 121 20.73 -3.19 -9.59
C SER A 121 19.22 -3.09 -9.74
N ASP A 122 18.55 -2.77 -8.64
CA ASP A 122 17.10 -2.61 -8.56
C ASP A 122 16.82 -1.33 -7.75
N PRO A 123 16.40 -0.23 -8.41
CA PRO A 123 16.10 1.03 -7.72
C PRO A 123 15.01 0.89 -6.65
N LEU A 124 14.07 -0.06 -6.79
CA LEU A 124 13.07 -0.31 -5.76
C LEU A 124 13.71 -0.98 -4.54
N ARG A 125 14.65 -1.90 -4.74
CA ARG A 125 15.42 -2.49 -3.63
C ARG A 125 16.15 -1.39 -2.86
N ASP A 126 16.83 -0.49 -3.55
CA ASP A 126 17.57 0.61 -2.93
C ASP A 126 16.63 1.52 -2.12
N TYR A 127 15.42 1.77 -2.63
CA TYR A 127 14.40 2.53 -1.92
C TYR A 127 13.93 1.83 -0.64
N TYR A 128 13.52 0.56 -0.71
CA TYR A 128 12.96 -0.14 0.45
C TYR A 128 14.00 -0.54 1.49
N LEU A 129 15.27 -0.72 1.11
CA LEU A 129 16.35 -1.00 2.07
C LEU A 129 16.84 0.26 2.81
N ASN A 130 16.45 1.46 2.36
CA ASN A 130 16.78 2.71 3.02
C ASN A 130 15.67 3.17 3.98
N TRP A 131 15.86 2.96 5.28
CA TRP A 131 14.91 3.39 6.32
C TRP A 131 14.70 4.90 6.41
N GLY A 132 15.60 5.73 5.87
CA GLY A 132 15.34 7.17 5.74
C GLY A 132 14.05 7.46 4.96
N ASN A 133 13.74 6.66 3.93
CA ASN A 133 12.49 6.79 3.17
C ASN A 133 11.24 6.49 4.03
N PHE A 134 11.36 5.63 5.05
CA PHE A 134 10.27 5.34 5.98
C PHE A 134 10.10 6.47 7.01
N ASP A 135 11.22 6.93 7.58
CA ASP A 135 11.22 7.93 8.65
C ASP A 135 10.82 9.33 8.13
N GLU A 136 11.20 9.67 6.90
CA GLU A 136 10.91 10.97 6.28
C GLU A 136 9.51 11.04 5.66
N THR A 137 8.85 9.90 5.42
CA THR A 137 7.53 9.88 4.77
C THR A 137 6.41 9.98 5.81
N GLY A 138 5.89 11.19 6.01
CA GLY A 138 4.79 11.50 6.91
C GLY A 138 3.41 11.27 6.28
N LYS A 139 2.36 11.52 7.08
CA LYS A 139 0.97 11.40 6.61
C LYS A 139 0.69 12.30 5.40
N ASP A 140 1.13 13.54 5.48
CA ASP A 140 0.88 14.55 4.44
C ASP A 140 1.60 14.19 3.14
N ASP A 141 2.82 13.65 3.22
CA ASP A 141 3.59 13.17 2.06
C ASP A 141 2.88 12.00 1.36
N VAL A 142 2.35 11.04 2.14
CA VAL A 142 1.59 9.91 1.59
C VAL A 142 0.29 10.40 0.95
N GLU A 143 -0.41 11.34 1.58
CA GLU A 143 -1.63 11.91 1.00
C GLU A 143 -1.34 12.68 -0.30
N ALA A 144 -0.25 13.45 -0.36
CA ALA A 144 0.20 14.12 -1.57
C ALA A 144 0.55 13.13 -2.69
N LEU A 145 1.28 12.05 -2.37
CA LEU A 145 1.63 11.00 -3.33
C LEU A 145 0.38 10.32 -3.92
N LEU A 146 -0.59 9.99 -3.06
CA LEU A 146 -1.86 9.42 -3.51
C LEU A 146 -2.65 10.40 -4.37
N ASP A 147 -2.68 11.67 -4.00
CA ASP A 147 -3.37 12.70 -4.78
C ASP A 147 -2.75 12.87 -6.17
N ASP A 148 -1.42 12.94 -6.26
CA ASP A 148 -0.67 12.99 -7.53
C ASP A 148 -0.96 11.75 -8.40
N PHE A 149 -1.01 10.57 -7.77
CA PHE A 149 -1.37 9.33 -8.46
C PHE A 149 -2.79 9.41 -9.05
N TRP A 150 -3.77 9.87 -8.27
CA TRP A 150 -5.14 10.00 -8.74
C TRP A 150 -5.31 11.08 -9.80
N GLN A 151 -4.59 12.20 -9.71
CA GLN A 151 -4.59 13.23 -10.75
C GLN A 151 -4.05 12.68 -12.08
N ARG A 152 -2.96 11.91 -12.04
CA ARG A 152 -2.40 11.26 -13.23
C ARG A 152 -3.34 10.20 -13.82
N MET A 153 -4.03 9.44 -12.97
CA MET A 153 -4.97 8.39 -13.37
C MET A 153 -6.32 8.93 -13.86
N GLY A 154 -6.79 10.05 -13.29
CA GLY A 154 -8.06 10.70 -13.60
C GLY A 154 -8.00 11.64 -14.81
N GLY A 155 -6.79 11.98 -15.26
CA GLY A 155 -6.52 12.99 -16.27
C GLY A 155 -6.66 14.40 -15.68
N HIS A 156 -5.82 15.33 -16.15
CA HIS A 156 -5.98 16.75 -15.82
C HIS A 156 -7.37 17.23 -16.27
N ILE A 157 -8.28 17.45 -15.34
CA ILE A 157 -9.50 18.20 -15.61
C ILE A 157 -9.13 19.66 -15.42
N SER A 158 -9.07 20.41 -16.52
CA SER A 158 -8.77 21.84 -16.51
C SER A 158 -9.73 22.56 -15.56
N HIS A 159 -9.13 23.41 -14.72
CA HIS A 159 -9.79 24.16 -13.64
C HIS A 159 -10.83 25.18 -14.13
N ASP A 160 -10.78 25.53 -15.42
CA ASP A 160 -11.70 26.48 -16.02
C ASP A 160 -13.06 25.83 -16.29
N THR A 161 -13.95 25.99 -15.31
CA THR A 161 -15.41 25.87 -15.42
C THR A 161 -15.97 24.45 -15.34
N LEU A 162 -15.82 23.79 -14.18
CA LEU A 162 -16.73 22.69 -13.84
C LEU A 162 -18.16 23.26 -13.70
N SER A 163 -19.05 22.83 -14.59
CA SER A 163 -20.46 23.23 -14.53
C SER A 163 -21.15 22.61 -13.30
N THR A 164 -22.20 23.28 -12.80
CA THR A 164 -23.05 22.73 -11.72
C THR A 164 -23.58 21.32 -12.06
N GLN A 165 -23.81 21.05 -13.35
CA GLN A 165 -24.28 19.75 -13.83
C GLN A 165 -23.20 18.66 -13.75
N GLU A 166 -21.93 19.00 -13.97
CA GLU A 166 -20.81 18.07 -13.81
C GLU A 166 -20.56 17.73 -12.34
N ILE A 167 -20.65 18.72 -11.45
CA ILE A 167 -20.56 18.52 -10.00
C ILE A 167 -21.71 17.61 -9.53
N ALA A 168 -22.95 17.85 -9.99
CA ALA A 168 -24.09 17.02 -9.66
C ALA A 168 -23.92 15.57 -10.14
N LYS A 169 -23.43 15.36 -11.37
CA LYS A 169 -23.11 14.02 -11.89
C LYS A 169 -22.01 13.34 -11.07
N ALA A 170 -20.95 14.04 -10.72
CA ALA A 170 -19.87 13.48 -9.91
C ALA A 170 -20.34 13.10 -8.49
N ARG A 171 -21.23 13.91 -7.88
CA ARG A 171 -21.90 13.56 -6.61
C ARG A 171 -22.73 12.30 -6.75
N GLN A 172 -23.49 12.16 -7.83
CA GLN A 172 -24.28 10.94 -8.09
C GLN A 172 -23.38 9.70 -8.26
N VAL A 173 -22.27 9.81 -8.98
CA VAL A 173 -21.30 8.72 -9.17
C VAL A 173 -20.68 8.27 -7.83
N LEU A 174 -20.43 9.21 -6.91
CA LEU A 174 -19.95 8.90 -5.56
C LEU A 174 -21.07 8.62 -4.56
N GLU A 175 -22.32 8.50 -5.01
CA GLU A 175 -23.49 8.30 -4.15
C GLU A 175 -23.57 9.31 -3.00
N LEU A 176 -23.17 10.56 -3.26
CA LEU A 176 -23.25 11.67 -2.31
C LEU A 176 -24.64 12.31 -2.39
N SER A 177 -25.32 12.42 -1.25
CA SER A 177 -26.64 13.06 -1.19
C SER A 177 -26.52 14.56 -1.44
N ALA A 178 -27.56 15.18 -2.01
CA ALA A 178 -27.59 16.63 -2.27
C ALA A 178 -27.44 17.48 -0.99
N ASP A 179 -27.98 16.96 0.12
CA ASP A 179 -27.98 17.61 1.43
C ASP A 179 -26.71 17.37 2.24
N GLU A 180 -25.83 16.47 1.78
CA GLU A 180 -24.59 16.15 2.50
C GLU A 180 -23.50 17.20 2.21
N PRO A 181 -22.79 17.71 3.25
CA PRO A 181 -21.72 18.68 3.05
C PRO A 181 -20.61 18.12 2.17
N LEU A 182 -20.31 18.83 1.08
CA LEU A 182 -19.25 18.46 0.15
C LEU A 182 -17.90 18.90 0.72
N THR A 183 -17.32 18.04 1.56
CA THR A 183 -15.97 18.22 2.13
C THR A 183 -15.02 17.15 1.60
N LEU A 184 -13.72 17.42 1.65
CA LEU A 184 -12.69 16.42 1.29
C LEU A 184 -12.86 15.11 2.08
N GLY A 185 -13.24 15.20 3.36
CA GLY A 185 -13.50 14.02 4.19
C GLY A 185 -14.69 13.19 3.70
N THR A 186 -15.80 13.86 3.36
CA THR A 186 -17.01 13.23 2.79
C THR A 186 -16.70 12.52 1.47
N ILE A 187 -16.01 13.22 0.56
CA ILE A 187 -15.63 12.71 -0.77
C ILE A 187 -14.73 11.48 -0.63
N LYS A 188 -13.65 11.57 0.17
CA LYS A 188 -12.71 10.45 0.43
C LYS A 188 -13.43 9.22 0.99
N ARG A 189 -14.37 9.39 1.92
CA ARG A 189 -15.13 8.29 2.53
C ARG A 189 -15.97 7.53 1.50
N HIS A 190 -16.76 8.25 0.70
CA HIS A 190 -17.63 7.63 -0.31
C HIS A 190 -16.83 6.94 -1.40
N TYR A 191 -15.78 7.60 -1.90
CA TYR A 191 -14.89 7.03 -2.89
C TYR A 191 -14.24 5.73 -2.40
N ARG A 192 -13.68 5.70 -1.18
CA ARG A 192 -13.06 4.49 -0.61
C ARG A 192 -14.03 3.32 -0.52
N ARG A 193 -15.27 3.57 -0.08
CA ARG A 193 -16.31 2.54 -0.03
C ARG A 193 -16.60 1.97 -1.42
N LEU A 194 -16.80 2.84 -2.41
CA LEU A 194 -17.21 2.45 -3.76
C LEU A 194 -16.09 1.78 -4.56
N ILE A 195 -14.86 2.31 -4.50
CA ILE A 195 -13.73 1.72 -5.22
C ILE A 195 -13.37 0.34 -4.68
N HIS A 196 -13.58 0.11 -3.38
CA HIS A 196 -13.40 -1.21 -2.76
C HIS A 196 -14.46 -2.21 -3.21
N GLN A 197 -15.69 -1.77 -3.44
CA GLN A 197 -16.78 -2.60 -3.97
C GLN A 197 -16.61 -2.92 -5.46
N HIS A 198 -16.15 -1.96 -6.25
CA HIS A 198 -16.02 -2.07 -7.71
C HIS A 198 -14.59 -2.34 -8.18
N HIS A 199 -13.69 -2.78 -7.30
CA HIS A 199 -12.28 -2.99 -7.66
C HIS A 199 -12.14 -4.09 -8.74
N PRO A 200 -11.45 -3.84 -9.86
CA PRO A 200 -11.31 -4.80 -10.95
C PRO A 200 -10.66 -6.11 -10.51
N ASP A 201 -9.67 -6.05 -9.61
CA ASP A 201 -9.01 -7.25 -9.07
C ASP A 201 -9.93 -8.14 -8.20
N LYS A 202 -11.12 -7.66 -7.84
CA LYS A 202 -12.14 -8.43 -7.10
C LYS A 202 -13.36 -8.79 -7.96
N GLY A 203 -13.23 -8.69 -9.29
CA GLY A 203 -14.31 -8.96 -10.24
C GLY A 203 -15.22 -7.76 -10.51
N GLY A 204 -14.83 -6.55 -10.09
CA GLY A 204 -15.54 -5.30 -10.38
C GLY A 204 -15.33 -4.80 -11.81
N ASP A 205 -16.19 -3.89 -12.26
CA ASP A 205 -16.13 -3.31 -13.60
C ASP A 205 -15.02 -2.23 -13.71
N PRO A 206 -14.00 -2.42 -14.57
CA PRO A 206 -12.95 -1.43 -14.79
C PRO A 206 -13.48 -0.06 -15.27
N ALA A 207 -14.60 -0.03 -16.01
CA ALA A 207 -15.20 1.22 -16.45
C ALA A 207 -15.83 1.99 -15.29
N ALA A 208 -16.54 1.29 -14.40
CA ALA A 208 -17.06 1.86 -13.16
C ALA A 208 -15.93 2.39 -12.25
N ALA A 209 -14.84 1.63 -12.08
CA ALA A 209 -13.68 2.10 -11.31
C ALA A 209 -13.09 3.39 -11.88
N LYS A 210 -12.94 3.51 -13.20
CA LYS A 210 -12.50 4.74 -13.86
C LYS A 210 -13.45 5.91 -13.63
N GLN A 211 -14.76 5.68 -13.66
CA GLN A 211 -15.76 6.73 -13.39
C GLN A 211 -15.68 7.22 -11.94
N LEU A 212 -15.50 6.31 -10.98
CA LEU A 212 -15.31 6.65 -9.57
C LEU A 212 -14.06 7.51 -9.36
N VAL A 213 -12.93 7.12 -9.97
CA VAL A 213 -11.68 7.89 -9.91
C VAL A 213 -11.87 9.29 -10.49
N ARG A 214 -12.53 9.40 -11.64
CA ARG A 214 -12.80 10.70 -12.29
C ARG A 214 -13.69 11.60 -11.42
N ALA A 215 -14.77 11.05 -10.86
CA ALA A 215 -15.66 11.80 -9.98
C ALA A 215 -14.97 12.25 -8.69
N TYR A 216 -14.12 11.39 -8.10
CA TYR A 216 -13.31 11.72 -6.94
C TYR A 216 -12.36 12.88 -7.20
N SER A 217 -11.59 12.84 -8.30
CA SER A 217 -10.67 13.93 -8.66
C SER A 217 -11.45 15.23 -8.85
N MET A 218 -12.51 15.20 -9.65
CA MET A 218 -13.32 16.38 -9.97
C MET A 218 -13.87 17.09 -8.73
N LEU A 219 -14.46 16.35 -7.78
CA LEU A 219 -15.02 16.97 -6.58
C LEU A 219 -13.94 17.43 -5.60
N THR A 220 -12.81 16.70 -5.53
CA THR A 220 -11.68 17.06 -4.68
C THR A 220 -11.05 18.37 -5.15
N ASP A 221 -10.83 18.52 -6.45
CA ASP A 221 -10.28 19.72 -7.05
C ASP A 221 -11.24 20.91 -6.87
N TYR A 222 -12.55 20.71 -7.09
CA TYR A 222 -13.57 21.74 -6.86
C TYR A 222 -13.60 22.26 -5.42
N VAL A 223 -13.54 21.36 -4.42
CA VAL A 223 -13.54 21.76 -3.00
C VAL A 223 -12.24 22.49 -2.63
N ARG A 224 -11.10 22.10 -3.19
CA ARG A 224 -9.81 22.78 -2.97
C ARG A 224 -9.80 24.18 -3.55
N ALA A 225 -10.30 24.33 -4.78
CA ALA A 225 -10.45 25.62 -5.45
C ALA A 225 -11.34 26.57 -4.64
N SER A 226 -12.50 26.07 -4.19
CA SER A 226 -13.49 26.84 -3.44
C SER A 226 -13.04 27.21 -2.02
N ALA A 227 -11.92 26.66 -1.54
CA ALA A 227 -11.34 26.96 -0.23
C ALA A 227 -10.19 27.98 -0.28
N GLN A 228 -9.76 28.39 -1.49
CA GLN A 228 -8.71 29.39 -1.70
C GLN A 228 -9.24 30.79 -2.05
N ASP A 229 -10.55 30.90 -2.33
CA ASP A 229 -11.31 32.16 -2.45
C ASP A 229 -11.92 32.57 -1.10
#